data_AF-A0A212FK28-F1
#
_entry.id   AF-A0A212FK28-F1
#
_cell.length_a   1.000
_cell.length_b   1.000
_cell.length_c   1.000
_cell.angle_alpha   90.00
_cell.angle_beta   90.00
_cell.angle_gamma   90.00
#
_symmetry.space_group_name_H-M   'P 1'
#
loop_
_entity.id
_entity.type
_entity.pdbx_description
1 polymer ?
#
loop_
_entity_poly.entity_id
_entity_poly.type
_entity_poly.pdbx_seq_one_letter_code
_entity_poly.pdbx_strand_id
1 'polypeptide(L)'
;MDSYIRKNVVPREYRKYFPDVMKEHSCHDVVLLCRACHQRSNMLDRGVRTSLAIQCDAPIAELGVRFIEDPAAKKLRSAARALLYEGKKNKLPEQRVKELEKIVLAHYPQEDAVTDDILQEAANIDYKHEKTDYESHGSKVVNYYIENESLLRLEEIWREHFLKSMSPMYMPELWSVKHNEERLRVRFNEGRMSDKEVMLTGL
;
A
#
# COMPACT_ATOMS: atom_id res chain seq x y z
N MET A 1 -30.80 9.28 -3.07
CA MET A 1 -29.68 9.82 -3.87
C MET A 1 -28.64 8.72 -3.96
N ASP A 2 -28.53 8.06 -5.11
CA ASP A 2 -27.53 7.01 -5.31
C ASP A 2 -26.15 7.65 -5.42
N SER A 3 -25.34 7.50 -4.38
CA SER A 3 -23.94 7.93 -4.42
C SER A 3 -23.12 6.89 -5.19
N TYR A 4 -22.60 7.26 -6.36
CA TYR A 4 -21.67 6.43 -7.12
C TYR A 4 -20.23 6.61 -6.61
N ILE A 5 -19.47 5.53 -6.62
CA ILE A 5 -18.08 5.45 -6.19
C ILE A 5 -17.22 5.04 -7.38
N ARG A 6 -16.08 5.70 -7.55
CA ARG A 6 -15.09 5.33 -8.57
C ARG A 6 -14.38 4.04 -8.16
N LYS A 7 -14.48 3.00 -8.98
CA LYS A 7 -13.68 1.76 -8.89
C LYS A 7 -12.63 1.77 -9.99
N ASN A 8 -11.40 1.40 -9.63
CA ASN A 8 -10.37 1.10 -10.62
C ASN A 8 -10.47 -0.41 -10.89
N VAL A 9 -10.77 -0.80 -12.13
CA VAL A 9 -10.87 -2.19 -12.58
C VAL A 9 -9.55 -2.90 -12.34
N VAL A 10 -8.45 -2.30 -12.81
CA VAL A 10 -7.08 -2.68 -12.41
C VAL A 10 -6.75 -2.00 -11.08
N PRO A 11 -6.50 -2.75 -9.99
CA PRO A 11 -6.25 -2.16 -8.69
C PRO A 11 -5.01 -1.24 -8.67
N ARG A 12 -5.13 -0.14 -7.92
CA ARG A 12 -4.03 0.85 -7.77
C ARG A 12 -2.77 0.27 -7.15
N GLU A 13 -2.90 -0.79 -6.36
CA GLU A 13 -1.76 -1.47 -5.74
C GLU A 13 -0.78 -2.06 -6.77
N TYR A 14 -1.27 -2.45 -7.95
CA TYR A 14 -0.44 -2.90 -9.07
C TYR A 14 -0.13 -1.73 -10.01
N ARG A 15 -1.16 -0.93 -10.37
CA ARG A 15 -1.04 0.14 -11.38
C ARG A 15 0.05 1.16 -11.07
N LYS A 16 0.32 1.43 -9.79
CA LYS A 16 1.39 2.36 -9.37
C LYS A 16 2.79 1.91 -9.80
N TYR A 17 3.00 0.60 -10.03
CA TYR A 17 4.28 0.02 -10.46
C TYR A 17 4.40 -0.19 -11.98
N PHE A 18 3.34 0.08 -12.76
CA PHE A 18 3.39 -0.08 -14.22
C PHE A 18 4.34 0.97 -14.84
N PRO A 19 4.87 0.75 -16.06
CA PRO A 19 5.56 1.79 -16.81
C PRO A 19 4.61 2.90 -17.25
N ASP A 20 5.12 4.10 -17.42
CA ASP A 20 4.29 5.28 -17.69
C ASP A 20 3.53 5.18 -19.02
N VAL A 21 4.14 4.55 -20.04
CA VAL A 21 3.51 4.24 -21.33
C VAL A 21 2.18 3.47 -21.19
N MET A 22 2.05 2.67 -20.12
CA MET A 22 0.82 1.93 -19.81
C MET A 22 -0.13 2.72 -18.92
N LYS A 23 0.35 3.69 -18.13
CA LYS A 23 -0.48 4.52 -17.22
C LYS A 23 -1.24 5.63 -17.96
N GLU A 24 -0.80 6.00 -19.14
CA GLU A 24 -1.54 6.90 -20.03
C GLU A 24 -2.96 6.36 -20.27
N HIS A 25 -3.95 7.26 -20.23
CA HIS A 25 -5.38 6.93 -20.37
C HIS A 25 -5.92 5.91 -19.36
N SER A 26 -5.40 5.91 -18.12
CA SER A 26 -5.95 5.11 -17.01
C SER A 26 -7.44 5.33 -16.71
N CYS A 27 -8.07 6.37 -17.28
CA CYS A 27 -9.53 6.57 -17.22
C CYS A 27 -10.32 5.38 -17.77
N HIS A 28 -9.75 4.60 -18.70
CA HIS A 28 -10.38 3.38 -19.21
C HIS A 28 -10.63 2.35 -18.11
N ASP A 29 -9.77 2.31 -17.10
CA ASP A 29 -9.92 1.40 -15.96
C ASP A 29 -10.81 1.99 -14.85
N VAL A 30 -11.35 3.21 -15.01
CA VAL A 30 -12.18 3.86 -13.98
C VAL A 30 -13.66 3.73 -14.32
N VAL A 31 -14.39 2.97 -13.51
CA VAL A 31 -15.84 2.77 -13.63
C VAL A 31 -16.58 3.33 -12.42
N LEU A 32 -17.84 3.71 -12.60
CA LEU A 32 -18.72 4.17 -11.52
C LEU A 32 -19.61 3.02 -11.05
N LEU A 33 -19.56 2.69 -9.76
CA LEU A 33 -20.37 1.66 -9.15
C LEU A 33 -21.19 2.24 -8.00
N CYS A 34 -22.40 1.73 -7.77
CA CYS A 34 -23.10 2.02 -6.52
C CYS A 34 -22.36 1.36 -5.34
N ARG A 35 -22.69 1.73 -4.10
CA ARG A 35 -22.03 1.19 -2.89
C ARG A 35 -22.05 -0.34 -2.83
N ALA A 36 -23.20 -0.96 -3.12
CA ALA A 36 -23.36 -2.41 -3.08
C ALA A 36 -22.51 -3.12 -4.15
N CYS A 37 -22.53 -2.64 -5.41
CA CYS A 37 -21.71 -3.17 -6.49
C CYS A 37 -20.21 -2.99 -6.21
N HIS A 38 -19.82 -1.84 -5.65
CA HIS A 38 -18.43 -1.58 -5.27
C HIS A 38 -17.95 -2.56 -4.18
N GLN A 39 -18.76 -2.80 -3.14
CA GLN A 39 -18.45 -3.77 -2.09
C GLN A 39 -18.36 -5.20 -2.66
N ARG A 40 -19.32 -5.59 -3.51
CA ARG A 40 -19.32 -6.91 -4.18
C ARG A 40 -18.09 -7.09 -5.05
N SER A 41 -17.74 -6.11 -5.89
CA SER A 41 -16.53 -6.15 -6.73
C SER A 41 -15.29 -6.34 -5.87
N ASN A 42 -15.12 -5.55 -4.81
CA ASN A 42 -13.94 -5.67 -3.93
C ASN A 42 -13.87 -7.02 -3.21
N MET A 43 -15.00 -7.65 -2.90
CA MET A 43 -15.03 -8.99 -2.32
C MET A 43 -14.57 -10.05 -3.32
N LEU A 44 -15.02 -9.94 -4.59
CA LEU A 44 -14.64 -10.85 -5.67
C LEU A 44 -13.17 -10.70 -6.08
N ASP A 45 -12.67 -9.46 -6.09
CA ASP A 45 -11.26 -9.13 -6.36
C ASP A 45 -10.30 -9.88 -5.40
N ARG A 46 -10.75 -10.24 -4.18
CA ARG A 46 -9.92 -11.02 -3.23
C ARG A 46 -9.50 -12.36 -3.80
N GLY A 47 -10.36 -13.02 -4.59
CA GLY A 47 -10.03 -14.30 -5.22
C GLY A 47 -8.83 -14.16 -6.15
N VAL A 48 -8.86 -13.16 -7.04
CA VAL A 48 -7.75 -12.86 -7.95
C VAL A 48 -6.49 -12.48 -7.19
N ARG A 49 -6.60 -11.65 -6.14
CA ARG A 49 -5.46 -11.29 -5.29
C ARG A 49 -4.81 -12.52 -4.67
N THR A 50 -5.60 -13.44 -4.13
CA THR A 50 -5.09 -14.68 -3.52
C THR A 50 -4.43 -15.57 -4.57
N SER A 51 -5.02 -15.71 -5.76
CA SER A 51 -4.40 -16.46 -6.86
C SER A 51 -3.06 -15.86 -7.28
N LEU A 52 -2.99 -14.53 -7.44
CA LEU A 52 -1.74 -13.82 -7.74
C LEU A 52 -0.71 -13.95 -6.61
N ALA A 53 -1.16 -13.97 -5.35
CA ALA A 53 -0.27 -14.15 -4.21
C ALA A 53 0.43 -15.52 -4.24
N ILE A 54 -0.30 -16.56 -4.62
CA ILE A 54 0.25 -17.92 -4.76
C ILE A 54 1.14 -18.01 -6.00
N GLN A 55 0.65 -17.55 -7.15
CA GLN A 55 1.36 -17.66 -8.44
C GLN A 55 2.69 -16.90 -8.43
N CYS A 56 2.72 -15.72 -7.82
CA CYS A 56 3.87 -14.82 -7.87
C CYS A 56 4.73 -14.86 -6.59
N ASP A 57 4.51 -15.83 -5.68
CA ASP A 57 5.12 -15.89 -4.35
C ASP A 57 5.10 -14.52 -3.61
N ALA A 58 3.93 -13.90 -3.66
CA ALA A 58 3.69 -12.53 -3.23
C ALA A 58 2.66 -12.52 -2.09
N PRO A 59 3.03 -12.81 -0.83
CA PRO A 59 2.07 -12.88 0.25
C PRO A 59 1.34 -11.55 0.46
N ILE A 60 0.02 -11.63 0.67
CA ILE A 60 -0.80 -10.46 1.00
C ILE A 60 -0.53 -10.13 2.47
N ALA A 61 0.39 -9.19 2.69
CA ALA A 61 0.66 -8.70 4.04
C ALA A 61 -0.61 -8.16 4.69
N GLU A 62 -0.93 -8.66 5.90
CA GLU A 62 -1.93 -8.02 6.75
C GLU A 62 -1.45 -6.61 7.16
N LEU A 63 -2.41 -5.76 7.50
CA LEU A 63 -2.14 -4.42 8.04
C LEU A 63 -1.23 -4.54 9.27
N GLY A 64 0.06 -4.21 9.12
CA GLY A 64 1.04 -4.29 10.21
C GLY A 64 2.43 -4.75 9.80
N VAL A 65 2.59 -5.48 8.68
CA VAL A 65 3.90 -6.01 8.25
C VAL A 65 4.83 -4.94 7.65
N ARG A 66 4.25 -3.83 7.18
CA ARG A 66 4.99 -2.71 6.57
C ARG A 66 5.85 -1.95 7.59
N PHE A 67 5.42 -1.89 8.84
CA PHE A 67 6.09 -1.12 9.88
C PHE A 67 6.49 -2.04 11.03
N ILE A 68 7.74 -1.95 11.45
CA ILE A 68 8.21 -2.58 12.67
C ILE A 68 8.06 -1.55 13.79
N GLU A 69 7.44 -1.97 14.89
CA GLU A 69 7.44 -1.18 16.11
C GLU A 69 8.66 -1.54 16.94
N ASP A 70 9.48 -0.57 17.32
CA ASP A 70 10.51 -0.76 18.35
C ASP A 70 9.82 -0.73 19.73
N PRO A 71 9.74 -1.87 20.44
CA PRO A 71 9.08 -1.92 21.74
C PRO A 71 9.78 -1.06 22.80
N ALA A 72 11.10 -0.87 22.69
CA ALA A 72 11.87 -0.05 23.61
C ALA A 72 11.57 1.44 23.41
N ALA A 73 11.65 1.94 22.17
CA ALA A 73 11.26 3.31 21.83
C ALA A 73 9.79 3.60 22.17
N LYS A 74 8.88 2.64 21.95
CA LYS A 74 7.46 2.77 22.30
C LYS A 74 7.26 2.92 23.82
N LYS A 75 7.97 2.11 24.62
CA LYS A 75 7.94 2.19 26.08
C LYS A 75 8.53 3.51 26.59
N LEU A 76 9.66 3.93 26.03
CA LEU A 76 10.31 5.20 26.34
C LEU A 76 9.37 6.38 26.08
N ARG A 77 8.77 6.44 24.89
CA ARG A 77 7.82 7.49 24.52
C ARG A 77 6.61 7.53 25.45
N SER A 78 6.07 6.36 25.80
CA SER A 78 4.95 6.25 26.73
C SER A 78 5.33 6.76 28.14
N ALA A 79 6.50 6.36 28.63
CA ALA A 79 7.03 6.78 29.93
C ALA A 79 7.25 8.29 29.98
N ALA A 80 7.90 8.86 28.95
CA ALA A 80 8.16 10.28 28.86
C ALA A 80 6.88 11.11 28.83
N ARG A 81 5.87 10.69 28.04
CA ARG A 81 4.57 11.37 27.99
C ARG A 81 3.83 11.31 29.31
N ALA A 82 3.86 10.16 29.99
CA ALA A 82 3.20 10.02 31.29
C ALA A 82 3.83 10.95 32.35
N LEU A 83 5.17 11.05 32.39
CA LEU A 83 5.86 11.99 33.27
C LEU A 83 5.57 13.46 32.90
N LEU A 84 5.62 13.79 31.60
CA LEU A 84 5.43 15.16 31.10
C LEU A 84 4.02 15.70 31.35
N TYR A 85 2.98 14.88 31.12
CA TYR A 85 1.58 15.35 31.14
C TYR A 85 0.82 15.02 32.43
N GLU A 86 1.08 13.86 33.02
CA GLU A 86 0.33 13.38 34.19
C GLU A 86 1.16 13.48 35.48
N GLY A 87 2.50 13.41 35.36
CA GLY A 87 3.43 13.69 36.46
C GLY A 87 3.30 15.12 36.97
N LYS A 88 3.26 16.10 36.05
CA LYS A 88 3.04 17.53 36.38
C LYS A 88 1.68 17.82 37.05
N LYS A 89 0.72 16.91 36.94
CA LYS A 89 -0.62 17.04 37.56
C LYS A 89 -0.72 16.31 38.91
N ASN A 90 0.37 15.75 39.44
CA ASN A 90 0.39 14.90 40.64
C ASN A 90 -0.62 13.73 40.59
N LYS A 91 -0.91 13.24 39.38
CA LYS A 91 -1.84 12.11 39.16
C LYS A 91 -1.17 10.75 39.17
N LEU A 92 0.17 10.71 39.19
CA LEU A 92 0.94 9.47 39.25
C LEU A 92 1.39 9.18 40.69
N PRO A 93 1.22 7.94 41.19
CA PRO A 93 1.84 7.51 42.44
C PRO A 93 3.38 7.62 42.37
N GLU A 94 4.03 8.01 43.48
CA GLU A 94 5.49 8.19 43.54
C GLU A 94 6.28 6.97 43.06
N GLN A 95 5.81 5.76 43.41
CA GLN A 95 6.43 4.51 42.97
C GLN A 95 6.44 4.40 41.44
N ARG A 96 5.34 4.82 40.79
CA ARG A 96 5.20 4.79 39.33
C ARG A 96 6.09 5.84 38.67
N VAL A 97 6.23 7.03 39.26
CA VAL A 97 7.14 8.07 38.77
C VAL A 97 8.57 7.53 38.69
N LYS A 98 9.08 6.95 39.77
CA LYS A 98 10.43 6.37 39.84
C LYS A 98 10.67 5.25 38.81
N GLU A 99 9.66 4.43 38.54
CA GLU A 99 9.74 3.41 37.49
C GLU A 99 9.89 4.01 36.09
N LEU A 100 9.09 5.05 35.79
CA LEU A 100 9.13 5.71 34.49
C LEU A 100 10.44 6.49 34.30
N GLU A 101 10.93 7.15 35.35
CA GLU A 101 12.23 7.84 35.33
C GLU A 101 13.37 6.87 35.01
N LYS A 102 13.38 5.67 35.61
CA LYS A 102 14.35 4.63 35.27
C LYS A 102 14.33 4.23 33.80
N ILE A 103 13.13 4.17 33.18
CA ILE A 103 13.00 3.85 31.75
C ILE A 103 13.60 4.97 30.88
N VAL A 104 13.40 6.23 31.27
CA VAL A 104 13.96 7.38 30.55
C VAL A 104 15.48 7.42 30.72
N LEU A 105 16.00 7.36 31.96
CA LEU A 105 17.44 7.42 32.23
C LEU A 105 18.22 6.24 31.64
N ALA A 106 17.60 5.06 31.51
CA ALA A 106 18.22 3.93 30.82
C ALA A 106 18.50 4.21 29.33
N HIS A 107 17.79 5.16 28.71
CA HIS A 107 18.01 5.58 27.32
C HIS A 107 18.97 6.78 27.20
N TYR A 108 19.10 7.58 28.26
CA TYR A 108 19.99 8.75 28.33
C TYR A 108 21.04 8.54 29.44
N PRO A 109 22.01 7.64 29.24
CA PRO A 109 22.97 7.26 30.30
C PRO A 109 23.95 8.37 30.69
N GLN A 110 23.97 9.47 29.95
CA GLN A 110 24.82 10.65 30.24
C GLN A 110 24.13 11.66 31.15
N GLU A 111 22.86 11.43 31.49
CA GLU A 111 22.03 12.34 32.26
C GLU A 111 21.77 11.75 33.65
N ASP A 112 22.08 12.51 34.69
CA ASP A 112 21.90 12.08 36.09
C ASP A 112 20.46 12.29 36.60
N ALA A 113 19.65 13.08 35.88
CA ALA A 113 18.29 13.42 36.25
C ALA A 113 17.38 13.59 35.02
N VAL A 114 16.10 13.30 35.18
CA VAL A 114 15.09 13.50 34.13
C VAL A 114 14.71 14.97 34.08
N THR A 115 15.09 15.65 33.00
CA THR A 115 14.73 17.05 32.73
C THR A 115 13.54 17.15 31.79
N ASP A 116 12.88 18.31 31.78
CA ASP A 116 11.77 18.58 30.87
C ASP A 116 12.19 18.47 29.39
N ASP A 117 13.43 18.83 29.06
CA ASP A 117 13.96 18.74 27.70
C ASP A 117 14.09 17.29 27.23
N ILE A 118 14.64 16.41 28.08
CA ILE A 118 14.74 14.97 27.81
C ILE A 118 13.35 14.35 27.66
N LEU A 119 12.40 14.74 28.51
CA LEU A 119 11.02 14.27 28.40
C LEU A 119 10.36 14.71 27.09
N GLN A 120 10.61 15.94 26.66
CA GLN A 120 10.06 16.48 25.42
C GLN A 120 10.65 15.78 24.20
N GLU A 121 11.95 15.51 24.19
CA GLU A 121 12.64 14.74 23.17
C GLU A 121 12.12 13.29 23.12
N ALA A 122 12.15 12.59 24.25
CA ALA A 122 11.69 11.21 24.37
C ALA A 122 10.20 11.04 24.02
N ALA A 123 9.35 12.02 24.33
CA ALA A 123 7.91 12.00 24.01
C ALA A 123 7.62 12.10 22.50
N ASN A 124 8.61 12.56 21.72
CA ASN A 124 8.53 12.80 20.29
C ASN A 124 9.28 11.76 19.44
N ILE A 125 10.03 10.85 20.06
CA ILE A 125 10.69 9.74 19.35
C ILE A 125 9.68 8.95 18.50
N ASP A 126 10.07 8.67 17.25
CA ASP A 126 9.35 7.72 16.43
C ASP A 126 9.70 6.31 16.87
N TYR A 127 8.68 5.49 17.08
CA TYR A 127 8.83 4.09 17.46
C TYR A 127 8.37 3.15 16.35
N LYS A 128 7.93 3.69 15.21
CA LYS A 128 7.49 2.92 14.06
C LYS A 128 8.37 3.27 12.87
N HIS A 129 9.04 2.27 12.32
CA HIS A 129 9.85 2.47 11.12
C HIS A 129 9.40 1.50 10.03
N GLU A 130 9.50 1.94 8.78
CA GLU A 130 9.21 1.08 7.63
C GLU A 130 10.28 -0.03 7.59
N LYS A 131 9.82 -1.27 7.43
CA LYS A 131 10.72 -2.42 7.34
C LYS A 131 11.59 -2.26 6.09
N THR A 132 12.91 -2.23 6.25
CA THR A 132 13.87 -1.90 5.19
C THR A 132 13.84 -2.87 4.01
N ASP A 133 13.44 -4.12 4.25
CA ASP A 133 13.24 -5.18 3.24
C ASP A 133 11.76 -5.39 2.88
N TYR A 134 10.89 -4.40 3.14
CA TYR A 134 9.48 -4.53 2.82
C TYR A 134 9.23 -4.43 1.31
N GLU A 135 8.97 -5.58 0.71
CA GLU A 135 8.37 -5.65 -0.62
C GLU A 135 6.86 -5.83 -0.51
N SER A 136 6.10 -4.88 -1.07
CA SER A 136 4.65 -5.00 -1.09
C SER A 136 4.18 -6.08 -2.07
N HIS A 137 3.07 -6.73 -1.76
CA HIS A 137 2.39 -7.69 -2.65
C HIS A 137 2.28 -7.17 -4.09
N GLY A 138 1.80 -5.93 -4.27
CA GLY A 138 1.64 -5.33 -5.59
C GLY A 138 2.95 -5.18 -6.36
N SER A 139 4.06 -4.91 -5.66
CA SER A 139 5.38 -4.80 -6.28
C SER A 139 5.87 -6.16 -6.76
N LYS A 140 5.77 -7.19 -5.90
CA LYS A 140 6.18 -8.56 -6.23
C LYS A 140 5.42 -9.12 -7.41
N VAL A 141 4.09 -8.94 -7.44
CA VAL A 141 3.26 -9.37 -8.57
C VAL A 141 3.69 -8.66 -9.86
N VAL A 142 3.86 -7.34 -9.83
CA VAL A 142 4.26 -6.59 -11.04
C VAL A 142 5.65 -7.02 -11.53
N ASN A 143 6.62 -7.20 -10.63
CA ASN A 143 7.96 -7.69 -10.99
C ASN A 143 7.91 -9.09 -11.60
N TYR A 144 7.12 -10.00 -11.00
CA TYR A 144 6.92 -11.34 -11.55
C TYR A 144 6.43 -11.30 -13.01
N TYR A 145 5.43 -10.46 -13.32
CA TYR A 145 4.90 -10.32 -14.68
C TYR A 145 5.85 -9.59 -15.63
N ILE A 146 6.78 -8.77 -15.13
CA ILE A 146 7.85 -8.18 -15.96
C ILE A 146 8.88 -9.25 -16.35
N GLU A 147 9.21 -10.14 -15.41
CA GLU A 147 10.29 -11.11 -15.58
C GLU A 147 9.86 -12.40 -16.28
N ASN A 148 8.60 -12.83 -16.08
CA ASN A 148 8.12 -14.15 -16.52
C ASN A 148 7.02 -14.09 -17.57
N GLU A 149 6.28 -12.97 -17.66
CA GLU A 149 5.16 -12.83 -18.60
C GLU A 149 5.14 -11.40 -19.19
N SER A 150 3.96 -10.77 -19.29
CA SER A 150 3.77 -9.40 -19.73
C SER A 150 2.83 -8.64 -18.79
N LEU A 151 3.09 -7.36 -18.55
CA LEU A 151 2.17 -6.50 -17.81
C LEU A 151 0.81 -6.31 -18.50
N LEU A 152 0.74 -6.50 -19.83
CA LEU A 152 -0.54 -6.52 -20.55
C LEU A 152 -1.39 -7.72 -20.12
N ARG A 153 -0.76 -8.85 -19.81
CA ARG A 153 -1.46 -10.03 -19.30
C ARG A 153 -2.05 -9.78 -17.91
N LEU A 154 -1.29 -9.15 -17.01
CA LEU A 154 -1.80 -8.76 -15.69
C LEU A 154 -3.00 -7.80 -15.81
N GLU A 155 -2.94 -6.84 -16.74
CA GLU A 155 -4.05 -5.92 -17.03
C GLU A 155 -5.30 -6.66 -17.54
N GLU A 156 -5.10 -7.58 -18.49
CA GLU A 156 -6.16 -8.42 -19.06
C GLU A 156 -6.85 -9.27 -18.00
N ILE A 157 -6.09 -9.92 -17.10
CA ILE A 157 -6.64 -10.73 -16.00
C ILE A 157 -7.64 -9.92 -15.16
N TRP A 158 -7.28 -8.69 -14.77
CA TRP A 158 -8.15 -7.83 -13.97
C TRP A 158 -9.39 -7.36 -14.73
N ARG A 159 -9.22 -7.00 -16.02
CA ARG A 159 -10.34 -6.56 -16.87
C ARG A 159 -11.32 -7.68 -17.19
N GLU A 160 -10.81 -8.86 -17.53
CA GLU A 160 -11.64 -10.05 -17.72
C GLU A 160 -12.36 -10.45 -16.44
N HIS A 161 -11.65 -10.44 -15.29
CA HIS A 161 -12.26 -10.75 -14.01
C HIS A 161 -13.45 -9.84 -13.74
N PHE A 162 -13.29 -8.52 -13.93
CA PHE A 162 -14.37 -7.57 -13.70
C PHE A 162 -15.59 -7.86 -14.59
N LEU A 163 -15.41 -8.06 -15.90
CA LEU A 163 -16.52 -8.37 -16.80
C LEU A 163 -17.22 -9.68 -16.42
N LYS A 164 -16.45 -10.75 -16.18
CA LYS A 164 -16.98 -12.07 -15.84
C LYS A 164 -17.72 -12.06 -14.49
N SER A 165 -17.16 -11.40 -13.48
CA SER A 165 -17.67 -11.48 -12.10
C SER A 165 -18.78 -10.46 -11.80
N MET A 166 -18.73 -9.29 -12.44
CA MET A 166 -19.72 -8.22 -12.26
C MET A 166 -20.81 -8.21 -13.32
N SER A 167 -20.58 -8.80 -14.50
CA SER A 167 -21.54 -8.84 -15.63
C SER A 167 -22.30 -7.51 -15.82
N PRO A 168 -21.58 -6.39 -16.02
CA PRO A 168 -22.18 -5.06 -16.09
C PRO A 168 -23.13 -4.92 -17.28
N MET A 169 -24.30 -4.33 -17.04
CA MET A 169 -25.33 -4.14 -18.09
C MET A 169 -24.98 -3.02 -19.08
N TYR A 170 -24.25 -2.00 -18.62
CA TYR A 170 -23.98 -0.76 -19.39
C TYR A 170 -22.50 -0.39 -19.34
N MET A 171 -21.65 -1.17 -20.01
CA MET A 171 -20.26 -0.76 -20.23
C MET A 171 -20.17 0.26 -21.36
N PRO A 172 -19.23 1.22 -21.28
CA PRO A 172 -18.96 2.10 -22.42
C PRO A 172 -18.66 1.27 -23.67
N GLU A 173 -19.18 1.68 -24.83
CA GLU A 173 -19.06 0.95 -26.11
C GLU A 173 -17.60 0.67 -26.48
N LEU A 174 -16.70 1.63 -26.21
CA LEU A 174 -15.28 1.51 -26.49
C LEU A 174 -14.50 0.82 -25.37
N TRP A 175 -15.15 0.32 -24.31
CA TRP A 175 -14.47 -0.38 -23.23
C TRP A 175 -14.00 -1.75 -23.70
N SER A 176 -12.70 -1.88 -23.95
CA SER A 176 -12.06 -3.14 -24.35
C SER A 176 -11.14 -3.66 -23.25
N VAL A 177 -11.11 -4.99 -23.11
CA VAL A 177 -10.11 -5.70 -22.30
C VAL A 177 -8.70 -5.41 -22.80
N LYS A 178 -8.53 -5.28 -24.12
CA LYS A 178 -7.24 -5.12 -24.80
C LYS A 178 -6.93 -3.71 -25.26
N HIS A 179 -7.68 -2.70 -24.80
CA HIS A 179 -7.53 -1.31 -25.23
C HIS A 179 -6.07 -0.80 -25.16
N ASN A 180 -5.37 -1.09 -24.06
CA ASN A 180 -3.97 -0.66 -23.89
C ASN A 180 -3.01 -1.44 -24.81
N GLU A 181 -3.24 -2.75 -24.97
CA GLU A 181 -2.48 -3.59 -25.90
C GLU A 181 -2.61 -3.06 -27.33
N GLU A 182 -3.85 -2.82 -27.79
CA GLU A 182 -4.14 -2.28 -29.12
C GLU A 182 -3.46 -0.93 -29.35
N ARG A 183 -3.56 -0.02 -28.36
CA ARG A 183 -2.91 1.30 -28.41
C ARG A 183 -1.39 1.17 -28.49
N LEU A 184 -0.78 0.31 -27.69
CA LEU A 184 0.66 0.12 -27.65
C LEU A 184 1.17 -0.56 -28.92
N ARG A 185 0.43 -1.51 -29.50
CA ARG A 185 0.75 -2.09 -30.81
C ARG A 185 0.82 -1.04 -31.92
N VAL A 186 -0.11 -0.07 -31.93
CA VAL A 186 -0.05 1.05 -32.88
C VAL A 186 1.22 1.89 -32.67
N ARG A 187 1.54 2.24 -31.40
CA ARG A 187 2.79 2.99 -31.10
C ARG A 187 4.05 2.22 -31.48
N PHE A 188 4.06 0.91 -31.25
CA PHE A 188 5.15 0.01 -31.62
C PHE A 188 5.37 -0.01 -33.13
N ASN A 189 4.31 -0.26 -33.90
CA ASN A 189 4.36 -0.30 -35.37
C ASN A 189 4.82 1.03 -35.99
N GLU A 190 4.55 2.15 -35.32
CA GLU A 190 5.01 3.48 -35.73
C GLU A 190 6.41 3.84 -35.21
N GLY A 191 7.10 2.94 -34.52
CA GLY A 191 8.44 3.18 -33.97
C GLY A 191 8.47 4.21 -32.82
N ARG A 192 7.34 4.41 -32.14
CA ARG A 192 7.16 5.40 -31.05
C ARG A 192 7.27 4.78 -29.64
N MET A 193 8.01 3.68 -29.52
CA MET A 193 8.30 3.00 -28.24
C MET A 193 9.81 2.77 -28.14
N SER A 194 10.35 2.96 -26.94
CA SER A 194 11.73 2.61 -26.61
C SER A 194 11.88 1.11 -26.38
N ASP A 195 13.09 0.57 -26.59
CA ASP A 195 13.39 -0.86 -26.37
C ASP A 195 13.00 -1.34 -24.96
N LYS A 196 13.19 -0.47 -23.96
CA LYS A 196 12.79 -0.75 -22.58
C LYS A 196 11.27 -0.89 -22.44
N GLU A 197 10.49 -0.05 -23.09
CA GLU A 197 9.02 -0.12 -23.04
C GLU A 197 8.50 -1.36 -23.78
N VAL A 198 9.13 -1.72 -24.90
CA VAL A 198 8.83 -2.95 -25.63
C VAL A 198 9.06 -4.17 -24.73
N MET A 199 10.22 -4.26 -24.09
CA MET A 199 10.54 -5.32 -23.14
C MET A 199 9.53 -5.42 -21.99
N LEU A 200 9.18 -4.30 -21.35
CA LEU A 200 8.26 -4.28 -20.20
C LEU A 200 6.81 -4.63 -20.57
N THR A 201 6.41 -4.36 -21.81
CA THR A 201 5.06 -4.63 -22.32
C THR A 201 4.94 -5.99 -22.98
N GLY A 202 6.07 -6.65 -23.32
CA GLY A 202 6.09 -7.94 -24.01
C GLY A 202 5.52 -7.89 -25.42
N LEU A 203 5.65 -6.73 -26.09
CA LEU A 203 5.20 -6.52 -27.48
C LEU A 203 6.31 -6.79 -28.50
#